data_AF-A0A7V9IEL7-F1
#
_entry.id   AF-A0A7V9IEL7-F1
#
_cell.length_a   1.000
_cell.length_b   1.000
_cell.length_c   1.000
_cell.angle_alpha   90.00
_cell.angle_beta   90.00
_cell.angle_gamma   90.00
#
_symmetry.space_group_name_H-M   'P 1'
#
loop_
_entity.id
_entity.type
_entity.pdbx_description
1 polymer ?
#
loop_
_entity_poly.entity_id
_entity_poly.type
_entity_poly.pdbx_seq_one_letter_code
_entity_poly.pdbx_strand_id
1 'polypeptide(L)'
;SAREANGSHHLKASMGSDLLFEATLTPKKQVVLNGEKGVSFKDEGEASRYFSYTRMELEGDLTVDGSVEHLTGLAWMDREFGTWAPTERQKGWDWFSIQFNDQTELMCYQLRDSKNKISPFSSGVFVDKDGTTTRLSAYQIFIEPTGKWLSPGSGATYPSGWVVSVPSLGISANVQPVMKDQELDTRGTTMIVYWEGDCTVDATIGNRPVTGRSYVELVGYDRSHESPNLAAFLLGNRFGQ
;
A
#
# COMPACT_ATOMS: atom_id res chain seq x y z
N SER A 1 -14.83 -13.13 -1.42
CA SER A 1 -15.15 -12.68 -2.79
C SER A 1 -15.19 -11.17 -2.86
N ALA A 2 -14.79 -10.62 -4.00
CA ALA A 2 -14.98 -9.22 -4.35
C ALA A 2 -15.72 -9.16 -5.70
N ARG A 3 -16.75 -8.34 -5.81
CA ARG A 3 -17.50 -8.13 -7.06
C ARG A 3 -17.79 -6.66 -7.27
N GLU A 4 -17.77 -6.21 -8.51
CA GLU A 4 -18.21 -4.87 -8.92
C GLU A 4 -19.60 -4.97 -9.53
N ALA A 5 -20.53 -4.14 -9.06
CA ALA A 5 -21.89 -4.06 -9.59
C ALA A 5 -22.43 -2.64 -9.42
N ASN A 6 -23.00 -2.08 -10.48
CA ASN A 6 -23.67 -0.76 -10.47
C ASN A 6 -22.82 0.39 -9.91
N GLY A 7 -21.49 0.35 -10.11
CA GLY A 7 -20.57 1.38 -9.63
C GLY A 7 -20.14 1.23 -8.17
N SER A 8 -20.55 0.17 -7.48
CA SER A 8 -20.10 -0.18 -6.13
C SER A 8 -19.34 -1.51 -6.13
N HIS A 9 -18.52 -1.72 -5.11
CA HIS A 9 -17.76 -2.95 -4.89
C HIS A 9 -18.32 -3.64 -3.66
N HIS A 10 -18.68 -4.92 -3.79
CA HIS A 10 -19.17 -5.72 -2.68
C HIS A 10 -18.10 -6.72 -2.27
N LEU A 11 -17.71 -6.65 -1.00
CA LEU A 11 -16.74 -7.53 -0.37
C LEU A 11 -17.45 -8.51 0.56
N LYS A 12 -17.02 -9.76 0.52
CA LYS A 12 -17.34 -10.77 1.52
C LYS A 12 -16.07 -11.55 1.84
N ALA A 13 -15.63 -11.56 3.08
CA ALA A 13 -14.48 -12.31 3.54
C ALA A 13 -14.85 -13.07 4.81
N SER A 14 -14.26 -14.25 5.01
CA SER A 14 -14.48 -15.06 6.21
C SER A 14 -13.19 -15.75 6.63
N MET A 15 -12.99 -15.86 7.93
CA MET A 15 -11.90 -16.64 8.52
C MET A 15 -12.48 -17.56 9.58
N GLY A 16 -12.40 -18.87 9.36
CA GLY A 16 -13.15 -19.84 10.16
C GLY A 16 -14.67 -19.67 10.01
N SER A 17 -15.43 -20.17 11.00
CA SER A 17 -16.88 -19.98 11.07
C SER A 17 -17.30 -18.69 11.77
N ASP A 18 -16.38 -18.07 12.51
CA ASP A 18 -16.74 -17.12 13.55
C ASP A 18 -16.35 -15.67 13.20
N LEU A 19 -15.56 -15.47 12.15
CA LEU A 19 -15.22 -14.16 11.61
C LEU A 19 -15.76 -14.00 10.19
N LEU A 20 -16.66 -13.03 10.01
CA LEU A 20 -17.25 -12.67 8.72
C LEU A 20 -17.22 -11.15 8.53
N PHE A 21 -16.75 -10.71 7.38
CA PHE A 21 -16.74 -9.31 6.97
C PHE A 21 -17.52 -9.16 5.67
N GLU A 22 -18.55 -8.32 5.67
CA GLU A 22 -19.32 -7.98 4.48
C GLU A 22 -19.42 -6.47 4.35
N ALA A 23 -19.07 -5.92 3.19
CA ALA A 23 -19.11 -4.47 2.99
C ALA A 23 -19.46 -4.10 1.55
N THR A 24 -20.11 -2.96 1.41
CA THR A 24 -20.26 -2.25 0.14
C THR A 24 -19.37 -1.03 0.15
N LEU A 25 -18.54 -0.89 -0.89
CA LEU A 25 -17.63 0.22 -1.09
C LEU A 25 -18.09 1.03 -2.29
N THR A 26 -18.29 2.33 -2.11
CA THR A 26 -18.76 3.24 -3.16
C THR A 26 -17.71 4.30 -3.45
N PRO A 27 -17.06 4.29 -4.63
CA PRO A 27 -16.12 5.32 -5.03
C PRO A 27 -16.70 6.73 -4.93
N LYS A 28 -15.93 7.65 -4.34
CA LYS A 28 -16.28 9.08 -4.23
C LYS A 28 -15.56 9.96 -5.25
N LYS A 29 -14.60 9.38 -5.96
CA LYS A 29 -13.80 10.01 -7.00
C LYS A 29 -13.69 9.07 -8.21
N GLN A 30 -13.29 9.64 -9.33
CA GLN A 30 -12.95 8.87 -10.52
C GLN A 30 -11.75 7.95 -10.25
N VAL A 31 -11.64 6.90 -11.06
CA VAL A 31 -10.48 6.00 -11.03
C VAL A 31 -9.19 6.77 -11.30
N VAL A 32 -8.15 6.50 -10.52
CA VAL A 32 -6.82 7.09 -10.68
C VAL A 32 -5.94 6.11 -11.43
N LEU A 33 -5.43 6.53 -12.60
CA LEU A 33 -4.47 5.74 -13.36
C LEU A 33 -3.05 6.04 -12.85
N ASN A 34 -2.39 5.02 -12.27
CA ASN A 34 -1.05 5.15 -11.73
C ASN A 34 0.02 5.13 -12.84
N GLY A 35 1.21 5.65 -12.54
CA GLY A 35 2.30 5.71 -13.51
C GLY A 35 1.96 6.59 -14.72
N GLU A 36 2.40 6.18 -15.91
CA GLU A 36 2.11 6.87 -17.16
C GLU A 36 0.85 6.30 -17.80
N LYS A 37 -0.30 6.98 -17.61
CA LYS A 37 -1.60 6.57 -18.16
C LYS A 37 -1.98 5.12 -17.80
N GLY A 38 -1.69 4.71 -16.56
CA GLY A 38 -1.99 3.37 -16.06
C GLY A 38 -0.84 2.38 -16.26
N VAL A 39 0.30 2.80 -16.82
CA VAL A 39 1.51 1.97 -16.96
C VAL A 39 2.51 2.37 -15.88
N SER A 40 2.74 1.48 -14.91
CA SER A 40 3.70 1.72 -13.82
C SER A 40 4.96 0.89 -14.06
N PHE A 41 6.04 1.54 -14.49
CA PHE A 41 7.35 0.91 -14.57
C PHE A 41 7.91 0.70 -13.16
N LYS A 42 8.44 -0.50 -12.92
CA LYS A 42 9.07 -0.89 -11.65
C LYS A 42 10.58 -1.13 -11.85
N ASP A 43 11.01 -1.50 -13.06
CA ASP A 43 12.41 -1.57 -13.49
C ASP A 43 12.51 -1.27 -15.01
N GLU A 44 13.73 -1.25 -15.55
CA GLU A 44 13.99 -1.12 -16.98
C GLU A 44 13.29 -2.24 -17.78
N GLY A 45 12.31 -1.86 -18.60
CA GLY A 45 11.53 -2.81 -19.39
C GLY A 45 10.44 -3.57 -18.63
N GLU A 46 10.35 -3.37 -17.31
CA GLU A 46 9.45 -4.08 -16.42
C GLU A 46 8.34 -3.17 -15.90
N ALA A 47 7.08 -3.49 -16.23
CA ALA A 47 5.93 -2.66 -15.90
C ALA A 47 4.66 -3.46 -15.63
N SER A 48 3.76 -2.83 -14.88
CA SER A 48 2.40 -3.29 -14.63
C SER A 48 1.37 -2.33 -15.22
N ARG A 49 0.14 -2.82 -15.38
CA ARG A 49 -1.05 -1.97 -15.48
C ARG A 49 -1.58 -1.75 -14.07
N TYR A 50 -1.75 -0.49 -13.69
CA TYR A 50 -2.05 -0.13 -12.30
C TYR A 50 -3.01 1.05 -12.22
N PHE A 51 -4.10 0.87 -11.48
CA PHE A 51 -5.04 1.92 -11.13
C PHE A 51 -5.59 1.75 -9.72
N SER A 52 -6.20 2.83 -9.21
CA SER A 52 -6.73 2.89 -7.85
C SER A 52 -8.11 3.54 -7.79
N TYR A 53 -8.95 3.10 -6.86
CA TYR A 53 -10.02 3.91 -6.28
C TYR A 53 -9.54 4.44 -4.93
N THR A 54 -9.13 5.69 -4.91
CA THR A 54 -8.36 6.28 -3.78
C THR A 54 -9.23 6.68 -2.60
N ARG A 55 -10.55 6.79 -2.80
CA ARG A 55 -11.52 7.10 -1.74
C ARG A 55 -12.85 6.43 -2.04
N MET A 56 -13.19 5.44 -1.23
CA MET A 56 -14.46 4.74 -1.31
C MET A 56 -15.15 4.83 0.06
N GLU A 57 -16.41 5.26 0.09
CA GLU A 57 -17.23 5.13 1.31
C GLU A 57 -17.50 3.65 1.55
N LEU A 58 -17.24 3.20 2.78
CA LEU A 58 -17.49 1.84 3.24
C LEU A 58 -18.71 1.86 4.16
N GLU A 59 -19.63 0.94 3.91
CA GLU A 59 -20.72 0.57 4.81
C GLU A 59 -20.85 -0.95 4.83
N GLY A 60 -20.92 -1.56 6.01
CA GLY A 60 -20.92 -3.01 6.12
C GLY A 60 -21.03 -3.51 7.55
N ASP A 61 -20.82 -4.81 7.72
CA ASP A 61 -20.94 -5.50 8.98
C ASP A 61 -19.73 -6.41 9.22
N LEU A 62 -19.25 -6.44 10.46
CA LEU A 62 -18.27 -7.39 10.97
C LEU A 62 -18.96 -8.29 11.98
N THR A 63 -18.93 -9.60 11.73
CA THR A 63 -19.39 -10.61 12.68
C THR A 63 -18.19 -11.25 13.36
N VAL A 64 -18.17 -11.24 14.69
CA VAL A 64 -17.16 -11.90 15.53
C VAL A 64 -17.89 -12.76 16.56
N ASP A 65 -17.63 -14.07 16.57
CA ASP A 65 -18.24 -15.02 17.51
C ASP A 65 -19.78 -14.91 17.58
N GLY A 66 -20.41 -14.71 16.42
CA GLY A 66 -21.86 -14.54 16.27
C GLY A 66 -22.41 -13.15 16.64
N SER A 67 -21.57 -12.23 17.14
CA SER A 67 -21.94 -10.83 17.40
C SER A 67 -21.69 -9.98 16.16
N VAL A 68 -22.70 -9.22 15.73
CA VAL A 68 -22.63 -8.36 14.55
C VAL A 68 -22.40 -6.91 14.97
N GLU A 69 -21.37 -6.28 14.42
CA GLU A 69 -21.08 -4.86 14.53
C GLU A 69 -21.23 -4.19 13.16
N HIS A 70 -22.03 -3.13 13.10
CA HIS A 70 -22.17 -2.32 11.90
C HIS A 70 -21.04 -1.30 11.80
N LEU A 71 -20.43 -1.18 10.62
CA LEU A 71 -19.22 -0.39 10.37
C LEU A 71 -19.45 0.60 9.22
N THR A 72 -18.96 1.82 9.42
CA THR A 72 -18.83 2.83 8.37
C THR A 72 -17.40 3.32 8.31
N GLY A 73 -16.91 3.69 7.13
CA GLY A 73 -15.57 4.24 7.01
C GLY A 73 -15.17 4.62 5.60
N LEU A 74 -13.86 4.65 5.38
CA LEU A 74 -13.26 4.85 4.07
C LEU A 74 -12.38 3.66 3.73
N ALA A 75 -12.37 3.30 2.45
CA ALA A 75 -11.50 2.28 1.91
C ALA A 75 -10.69 2.85 0.74
N TRP A 76 -9.59 2.16 0.46
CA TRP A 76 -8.76 2.32 -0.72
C TRP A 76 -8.75 0.98 -1.46
N MET A 77 -8.84 1.02 -2.79
CA MET A 77 -8.65 -0.17 -3.61
C MET A 77 -7.58 0.09 -4.66
N ASP A 78 -6.62 -0.82 -4.73
CA ASP A 78 -5.65 -0.92 -5.80
C ASP A 78 -5.92 -2.12 -6.68
N ARG A 79 -5.71 -1.94 -7.98
CA ARG A 79 -5.70 -3.04 -8.94
C ARG A 79 -4.47 -2.94 -9.82
N GLU A 80 -3.59 -3.91 -9.64
CA GLU A 80 -2.36 -4.05 -10.40
C GLU A 80 -2.33 -5.42 -11.10
N PHE A 81 -2.01 -5.44 -12.39
CA PHE A 81 -1.90 -6.67 -13.18
C PHE A 81 -0.88 -6.50 -14.30
N GLY A 82 -0.20 -7.57 -14.66
CA GLY A 82 0.83 -7.53 -15.69
C GLY A 82 1.74 -8.74 -15.59
N THR A 83 2.87 -8.67 -16.29
CA THR A 83 3.89 -9.73 -16.32
C THR A 83 5.13 -9.37 -15.50
N TRP A 84 5.08 -8.30 -14.70
CA TRP A 84 6.20 -7.88 -13.87
C TRP A 84 6.59 -8.99 -12.90
N ALA A 85 7.89 -9.24 -12.81
CA ALA A 85 8.51 -10.03 -11.75
C ALA A 85 9.51 -9.15 -10.97
N PRO A 86 9.58 -9.27 -9.63
CA PRO A 86 10.63 -8.60 -8.87
C PRO A 86 12.02 -8.92 -9.40
N THR A 87 12.85 -7.90 -9.60
CA THR A 87 14.24 -8.08 -10.06
C THR A 87 15.21 -8.15 -8.88
N GLU A 88 16.46 -8.58 -9.09
CA GLU A 88 17.50 -8.53 -8.03
C GLU A 88 17.75 -7.11 -7.49
N ARG A 89 17.35 -6.09 -8.25
CA ARG A 89 17.42 -4.67 -7.87
C ARG A 89 16.27 -4.24 -6.96
N GLN A 90 15.35 -5.15 -6.63
CA GLN A 90 14.15 -4.93 -5.85
C GLN A 90 14.05 -5.97 -4.73
N LYS A 91 14.78 -5.77 -3.63
CA LYS A 91 14.67 -6.61 -2.42
C LYS A 91 13.28 -6.51 -1.79
N GLY A 92 12.66 -5.33 -1.87
CA GLY A 92 11.34 -5.08 -1.31
C GLY A 92 10.85 -3.67 -1.59
N TRP A 93 9.69 -3.33 -1.03
CA TRP A 93 9.08 -2.02 -1.19
C TRP A 93 8.45 -1.53 0.11
N ASP A 94 8.23 -0.21 0.17
CA ASP A 94 7.34 0.44 1.14
C ASP A 94 6.29 1.14 0.31
N TRP A 95 5.03 0.83 0.54
CA TRP A 95 3.90 1.44 -0.14
C TRP A 95 3.01 2.13 0.89
N PHE A 96 2.51 3.31 0.53
CA PHE A 96 1.65 4.14 1.35
C PHE A 96 0.44 4.54 0.53
N SER A 97 -0.75 4.35 1.08
CA SER A 97 -1.94 5.13 0.72
C SER A 97 -2.23 6.09 1.87
N ILE A 98 -2.45 7.36 1.57
CA ILE A 98 -2.80 8.38 2.55
C ILE A 98 -4.07 9.08 2.10
N GLN A 99 -5.10 9.05 2.94
CA GLN A 99 -6.34 9.79 2.76
C GLN A 99 -6.39 10.93 3.78
N PHE A 100 -6.22 12.17 3.31
CA PHE A 100 -6.36 13.35 4.16
C PHE A 100 -7.83 13.71 4.39
N ASN A 101 -8.12 14.40 5.48
CA ASN A 101 -9.46 14.82 5.87
C ASN A 101 -10.00 15.99 5.03
N ASP A 102 -9.13 16.71 4.32
CA ASP A 102 -9.51 17.76 3.36
C ASP A 102 -9.87 17.21 1.98
N GLN A 103 -10.11 15.90 1.90
CA GLN A 103 -10.46 15.15 0.69
C GLN A 103 -9.35 15.13 -0.35
N THR A 104 -8.09 15.38 0.00
CA THR A 104 -6.96 15.05 -0.86
C THR A 104 -6.40 13.67 -0.53
N GLU A 105 -5.67 13.05 -1.45
CA GLU A 105 -4.99 11.78 -1.21
C GLU A 105 -3.57 11.77 -1.78
N LEU A 106 -2.71 10.95 -1.19
CA LEU A 106 -1.37 10.65 -1.69
C LEU A 106 -1.17 9.13 -1.68
N MET A 107 -0.88 8.55 -2.85
CA MET A 107 -0.24 7.24 -2.90
C MET A 107 1.22 7.42 -3.28
N CYS A 108 2.10 6.73 -2.58
CA CYS A 108 3.49 6.67 -2.97
C CYS A 108 4.10 5.34 -2.57
N TYR A 109 5.09 4.90 -3.34
CA TYR A 109 5.90 3.75 -2.98
C TYR A 109 7.37 4.01 -3.29
N GLN A 110 8.23 3.37 -2.51
CA GLN A 110 9.64 3.25 -2.81
C GLN A 110 10.03 1.79 -3.00
N LEU A 111 10.78 1.50 -4.06
CA LEU A 111 11.40 0.20 -4.28
C LEU A 111 12.84 0.27 -3.78
N ARG A 112 13.27 -0.75 -3.03
CA ARG A 112 14.60 -0.81 -2.42
C ARG A 112 15.39 -1.98 -2.98
N ASP A 113 16.67 -1.76 -3.26
CA ASP A 113 17.60 -2.85 -3.50
C ASP A 113 18.07 -3.52 -2.20
N SER A 114 18.94 -4.53 -2.30
CA SER A 114 19.48 -5.25 -1.13
C SER A 114 20.36 -4.40 -0.21
N LYS A 115 20.79 -3.21 -0.66
CA LYS A 115 21.55 -2.21 0.11
C LYS A 115 20.65 -1.06 0.58
N ASN A 116 19.33 -1.19 0.48
CA ASN A 116 18.32 -0.17 0.77
C ASN A 116 18.43 1.10 -0.09
N LYS A 117 19.07 1.04 -1.25
CA LYS A 117 19.07 2.15 -2.21
C LYS A 117 17.69 2.25 -2.85
N ILE A 118 17.16 3.47 -2.89
CA ILE A 118 15.88 3.75 -3.54
C ILE A 118 16.02 3.73 -5.06
N SER A 119 15.14 2.96 -5.72
CA SER A 119 15.07 2.89 -7.18
C SER A 119 14.47 4.16 -7.79
N PRO A 120 14.97 4.64 -8.94
CA PRO A 120 14.33 5.73 -9.68
C PRO A 120 12.93 5.38 -10.23
N PHE A 121 12.55 4.10 -10.24
CA PHE A 121 11.21 3.62 -10.59
C PHE A 121 10.20 3.68 -9.43
N SER A 122 10.63 4.18 -8.26
CA SER A 122 9.74 4.62 -7.19
C SER A 122 8.85 5.75 -7.71
N SER A 123 7.59 5.79 -7.29
CA SER A 123 6.63 6.75 -7.83
C SER A 123 5.49 6.99 -6.84
N GLY A 124 4.70 8.00 -7.14
CA GLY A 124 3.47 8.28 -6.44
C GLY A 124 2.51 9.09 -7.30
N VAL A 125 1.34 9.34 -6.74
CA VAL A 125 0.32 10.20 -7.31
C VAL A 125 -0.34 10.97 -6.17
N PHE A 126 -0.42 12.28 -6.33
CA PHE A 126 -1.27 13.14 -5.53
C PHE A 126 -2.62 13.28 -6.23
N VAL A 127 -3.70 13.23 -5.46
CA VAL A 127 -5.07 13.35 -5.96
C VAL A 127 -5.74 14.51 -5.23
N ASP A 128 -6.10 15.55 -5.98
CA ASP A 128 -6.79 16.72 -5.45
C ASP A 128 -8.27 16.38 -5.12
N LYS A 129 -8.94 17.27 -4.38
CA LYS A 129 -10.34 17.13 -3.95
C LYS A 129 -11.31 16.88 -5.10
N ASP A 130 -11.03 17.42 -6.28
CA ASP A 130 -11.86 17.26 -7.49
C ASP A 130 -11.52 15.99 -8.29
N GLY A 131 -10.53 15.22 -7.85
CA GLY A 131 -10.04 14.02 -8.52
C GLY A 131 -8.93 14.27 -9.55
N THR A 132 -8.48 15.52 -9.73
CA THR A 132 -7.32 15.83 -10.58
C THR A 132 -6.07 15.19 -10.01
N THR A 133 -5.27 14.55 -10.86
CA THR A 133 -4.09 13.81 -10.44
C THR A 133 -2.80 14.52 -10.83
N THR A 134 -1.82 14.52 -9.92
CA THR A 134 -0.45 14.96 -10.16
C THR A 134 0.48 13.78 -9.95
N ARG A 135 1.12 13.30 -11.02
CA ARG A 135 2.13 12.24 -10.93
C ARG A 135 3.39 12.77 -10.23
N LEU A 136 3.97 11.92 -9.38
CA LEU A 136 5.19 12.20 -8.64
C LEU A 136 6.27 11.16 -9.01
N SER A 137 7.46 11.65 -9.31
CA SER A 137 8.66 10.83 -9.48
C SER A 137 9.34 10.53 -8.14
N ALA A 138 10.25 9.55 -8.13
CA ALA A 138 11.07 9.21 -6.96
C ALA A 138 11.80 10.42 -6.34
N TYR A 139 12.17 11.43 -7.13
CA TYR A 139 12.91 12.61 -6.66
C TYR A 139 12.03 13.67 -5.99
N GLN A 140 10.71 13.53 -6.06
CA GLN A 140 9.75 14.47 -5.48
C GLN A 140 9.17 13.98 -4.16
N ILE A 141 9.42 12.72 -3.80
CA ILE A 141 8.85 12.04 -2.63
C ILE A 141 9.99 11.69 -1.70
N PHE A 142 9.89 12.11 -0.45
CA PHE A 142 10.85 11.78 0.59
C PHE A 142 10.14 11.03 1.71
N ILE A 143 10.65 9.85 2.04
CA ILE A 143 10.09 8.96 3.07
C ILE A 143 11.20 8.70 4.09
N GLU A 144 11.05 9.29 5.28
CA GLU A 144 12.04 9.19 6.35
C GLU A 144 11.47 8.38 7.52
N PRO A 145 11.99 7.18 7.80
CA PRO A 145 11.58 6.42 8.97
C PRO A 145 11.92 7.14 10.28
N THR A 146 10.96 7.24 11.19
CA THR A 146 11.12 7.89 12.51
C THR A 146 11.31 6.89 13.65
N GLY A 147 11.10 5.60 13.38
CA GLY A 147 11.14 4.56 14.39
C GLY A 147 11.34 3.18 13.78
N LYS A 148 11.47 2.18 14.65
CA LYS A 148 11.64 0.77 14.27
C LYS A 148 10.85 -0.14 15.20
N TRP A 149 10.43 -1.29 14.69
CA TRP A 149 9.84 -2.37 15.46
C TRP A 149 10.49 -3.70 15.05
N LEU A 150 10.86 -4.51 16.04
CA LEU A 150 11.39 -5.86 15.85
C LEU A 150 10.24 -6.84 16.03
N SER A 151 9.93 -7.61 14.99
CA SER A 151 8.92 -8.67 15.08
C SER A 151 9.42 -9.78 16.01
N PRO A 152 8.64 -10.15 17.04
CA PRO A 152 8.94 -11.35 17.84
C PRO A 152 8.65 -12.65 17.08
N GLY A 153 7.82 -12.61 16.02
CA GLY A 153 7.43 -13.78 15.23
C GLY A 153 8.48 -14.15 14.17
N SER A 154 8.79 -13.21 13.27
CA SER A 154 9.72 -13.45 12.15
C SER A 154 11.18 -13.09 12.48
N GLY A 155 11.41 -12.24 13.49
CA GLY A 155 12.71 -11.63 13.77
C GLY A 155 13.09 -10.48 12.82
N ALA A 156 12.20 -10.09 11.90
CA ALA A 156 12.41 -8.96 11.00
C ALA A 156 12.36 -7.61 11.76
N THR A 157 13.12 -6.62 11.30
CA THR A 157 13.05 -5.26 11.82
C THR A 157 12.43 -4.33 10.79
N TYR A 158 11.23 -3.83 11.08
CA TYR A 158 10.48 -2.92 10.22
C TYR A 158 10.70 -1.47 10.64
N PRO A 159 10.71 -0.51 9.70
CA PRO A 159 10.44 0.88 10.06
C PRO A 159 9.04 0.98 10.66
N SER A 160 8.89 1.82 11.67
CA SER A 160 7.63 2.00 12.41
C SER A 160 7.45 3.48 12.71
N GLY A 161 6.71 4.16 11.84
CA GLY A 161 6.56 5.60 11.83
C GLY A 161 7.43 6.25 10.75
N TRP A 162 6.89 7.28 10.09
CA TRP A 162 7.52 7.94 8.94
C TRP A 162 7.17 9.43 8.88
N VAL A 163 8.08 10.23 8.35
CA VAL A 163 7.74 11.52 7.73
C VAL A 163 7.73 11.32 6.22
N VAL A 164 6.56 11.47 5.60
CA VAL A 164 6.36 11.44 4.16
C VAL A 164 6.17 12.87 3.67
N SER A 165 7.03 13.36 2.77
CA SER A 165 6.95 14.73 2.27
C SER A 165 7.04 14.83 0.75
N VAL A 166 6.31 15.81 0.20
CA VAL A 166 6.34 16.20 -1.21
C VAL A 166 6.50 17.73 -1.25
N PRO A 167 7.74 18.25 -1.18
CA PRO A 167 8.01 19.69 -1.03
C PRO A 167 7.39 20.55 -2.15
N SER A 168 7.38 20.05 -3.39
CA SER A 168 6.77 20.74 -4.54
C SER A 168 5.26 20.97 -4.39
N LEU A 169 4.59 20.21 -3.52
CA LEU A 169 3.17 20.36 -3.18
C LEU A 169 2.96 20.93 -1.77
N GLY A 170 4.04 21.25 -1.05
CA GLY A 170 3.99 21.70 0.33
C GLY A 170 3.44 20.65 1.30
N ILE A 171 3.52 19.36 0.98
CA ILE A 171 3.02 18.27 1.81
C ILE A 171 4.12 17.81 2.76
N SER A 172 3.81 17.71 4.05
CA SER A 172 4.61 17.02 5.07
C SER A 172 3.66 16.25 5.98
N ALA A 173 3.76 14.93 6.01
CA ALA A 173 2.86 14.04 6.73
C ALA A 173 3.63 13.15 7.70
N ASN A 174 3.33 13.28 8.98
CA ASN A 174 3.76 12.36 10.02
C ASN A 174 2.80 11.17 10.05
N VAL A 175 3.28 10.00 9.64
CA VAL A 175 2.51 8.76 9.55
C VAL A 175 2.92 7.85 10.70
N GLN A 176 1.98 7.47 11.57
CA GLN A 176 2.25 6.67 12.76
C GLN A 176 1.34 5.44 12.82
N PRO A 177 1.90 4.22 12.95
CA PRO A 177 1.10 3.00 13.10
C PRO A 177 0.13 3.07 14.29
N VAL A 178 -1.11 2.61 14.11
CA VAL A 178 -2.08 2.50 15.21
C VAL A 178 -1.64 1.47 16.25
N MET A 179 -0.94 0.42 15.78
CA MET A 179 -0.24 -0.56 16.59
C MET A 179 1.01 -1.03 15.85
N LYS A 180 2.00 -1.54 16.60
CA LYS A 180 3.29 -1.94 16.02
C LYS A 180 3.24 -3.30 15.34
N ASP A 181 2.53 -4.25 15.96
CA ASP A 181 2.47 -5.63 15.49
C ASP A 181 1.33 -5.80 14.49
N GLN A 182 1.61 -5.47 13.23
CA GLN A 182 0.72 -5.67 12.09
C GLN A 182 1.43 -6.53 11.03
N GLU A 183 2.31 -7.43 11.48
CA GLU A 183 3.01 -8.38 10.61
C GLU A 183 2.05 -9.50 10.17
N LEU A 184 2.02 -9.78 8.88
CA LEU A 184 1.27 -10.87 8.28
C LEU A 184 2.24 -11.88 7.67
N ASP A 185 2.40 -13.01 8.35
CA ASP A 185 3.17 -14.14 7.85
C ASP A 185 2.33 -15.01 6.89
N THR A 186 2.51 -14.80 5.59
CA THR A 186 1.83 -15.58 4.55
C THR A 186 2.74 -16.62 3.89
N ARG A 187 3.80 -17.07 4.58
CA ARG A 187 4.73 -18.07 4.02
C ARG A 187 4.06 -19.39 3.67
N GLY A 188 2.92 -19.72 4.29
CA GLY A 188 2.12 -20.89 3.94
C GLY A 188 1.39 -20.79 2.58
N THR A 189 1.29 -19.60 1.98
CA THR A 189 0.51 -19.37 0.74
C THR A 189 1.31 -18.62 -0.32
N THR A 190 1.79 -17.41 -0.03
CA THR A 190 2.47 -16.56 -1.02
C THR A 190 3.99 -16.54 -0.87
N MET A 191 4.53 -17.20 0.17
CA MET A 191 5.96 -17.23 0.52
C MET A 191 6.54 -15.87 0.96
N ILE A 192 5.70 -14.85 1.18
CA ILE A 192 6.11 -13.50 1.57
C ILE A 192 5.60 -13.19 2.98
N VAL A 193 6.43 -12.52 3.78
CA VAL A 193 6.00 -11.88 5.04
C VAL A 193 5.83 -10.40 4.78
N TYR A 194 4.66 -9.88 5.10
CA TYR A 194 4.33 -8.48 4.96
C TYR A 194 4.24 -7.83 6.34
N TRP A 195 4.46 -6.53 6.40
CA TRP A 195 3.85 -5.71 7.45
C TRP A 195 2.77 -4.86 6.79
N GLU A 196 1.54 -4.99 7.28
CA GLU A 196 0.33 -4.50 6.63
C GLU A 196 -0.47 -3.71 7.64
N GLY A 197 -0.18 -2.41 7.73
CA GLY A 197 -0.58 -1.64 8.90
C GLY A 197 -1.37 -0.38 8.64
N ASP A 198 -2.47 -0.26 9.39
CA ASP A 198 -3.23 0.96 9.55
C ASP A 198 -2.43 1.99 10.38
N CYS A 199 -2.49 3.23 9.94
CA CYS A 199 -1.72 4.35 10.45
C CYS A 199 -2.61 5.60 10.58
N THR A 200 -2.31 6.40 11.61
CA THR A 200 -2.80 7.78 11.73
C THR A 200 -1.88 8.74 11.03
N VAL A 201 -2.42 9.87 10.55
CA VAL A 201 -1.66 10.90 9.87
C VAL A 201 -1.96 12.27 10.46
N ASP A 202 -0.90 12.97 10.87
CA ASP A 202 -0.91 14.41 11.14
C ASP A 202 -0.03 15.08 10.07
N ALA A 203 -0.58 16.05 9.34
CA ALA A 203 0.12 16.62 8.19
C ALA A 203 -0.10 18.13 8.04
N THR A 204 0.74 18.73 7.21
CA THR A 204 0.57 20.08 6.68
C THR A 204 0.54 20.02 5.16
N ILE A 205 -0.42 20.71 4.54
CA ILE A 205 -0.46 20.95 3.09
C ILE A 205 -0.37 22.46 2.87
N GLY A 206 0.78 22.91 2.38
CA GLY A 206 1.19 24.31 2.46
C GLY A 206 1.32 24.73 3.92
N ASN A 207 0.55 25.73 4.34
CA ASN A 207 0.49 26.18 5.73
C ASN A 207 -0.76 25.68 6.50
N ARG A 208 -1.54 24.77 5.89
CA ARG A 208 -2.78 24.28 6.49
C ARG A 208 -2.55 22.96 7.22
N PRO A 209 -2.85 22.86 8.52
CA PRO A 209 -2.86 21.56 9.20
C PRO A 209 -4.03 20.71 8.69
N VAL A 210 -3.76 19.45 8.41
CA VAL A 210 -4.75 18.43 8.04
C VAL A 210 -4.43 17.14 8.79
N THR A 211 -5.43 16.29 9.00
CA THR A 211 -5.23 14.95 9.55
C THR A 211 -5.68 13.91 8.54
N GLY A 212 -5.42 12.65 8.80
CA GLY A 212 -5.81 11.59 7.87
C GLY A 212 -5.59 10.19 8.41
N ARG A 213 -5.79 9.23 7.52
CA ARG A 213 -5.48 7.81 7.73
C ARG A 213 -4.60 7.32 6.61
N SER A 214 -3.78 6.33 6.92
CA SER A 214 -2.92 5.70 5.95
C SER A 214 -2.90 4.19 6.14
N TYR A 215 -2.78 3.48 5.03
CA TYR A 215 -2.37 2.08 5.05
C TYR A 215 -0.94 2.00 4.50
N VAL A 216 -0.09 1.25 5.20
CA VAL A 216 1.32 1.08 4.84
C VAL A 216 1.64 -0.40 4.72
N GLU A 217 2.15 -0.78 3.55
CA GLU A 217 2.60 -2.13 3.23
C GLU A 217 4.13 -2.12 3.13
N LEU A 218 4.79 -3.02 3.87
CA LEU A 218 6.24 -3.17 3.88
C LEU A 218 6.63 -4.60 3.54
N VAL A 219 7.50 -4.76 2.53
CA VAL A 219 7.97 -6.07 2.06
C VAL A 219 9.50 -6.11 2.01
N GLY A 220 10.08 -7.31 2.17
CA GLY A 220 11.52 -7.52 2.05
C GLY A 220 12.35 -7.16 3.29
N TYR A 221 11.71 -7.05 4.46
CA TYR A 221 12.37 -6.84 5.75
C TYR A 221 12.70 -8.14 6.49
N ASP A 222 12.01 -9.22 6.17
CA ASP A 222 12.29 -10.54 6.70
C ASP A 222 13.29 -11.32 5.81
N ARG A 223 13.86 -12.39 6.35
CA ARG A 223 14.90 -13.18 5.65
C ARG A 223 14.37 -14.06 4.52
N SER A 224 13.06 -14.20 4.34
CA SER A 224 12.45 -14.99 3.25
C SER A 224 12.85 -14.48 1.86
N HIS A 225 13.36 -13.26 1.77
CA HIS A 225 13.86 -12.62 0.54
C HIS A 225 15.39 -12.77 0.35
N GLU A 226 16.11 -13.38 1.30
CA GLU A 226 17.59 -13.50 1.28
C GLU A 226 18.10 -14.82 0.67
N SER A 227 17.20 -15.69 0.21
CA SER A 227 17.54 -16.90 -0.54
C SER A 227 16.50 -17.09 -1.65
N PRO A 228 16.89 -17.56 -2.85
CA PRO A 228 15.94 -17.83 -3.92
C PRO A 228 14.86 -18.76 -3.38
N ASN A 229 13.66 -18.23 -3.18
CA ASN A 229 12.56 -18.99 -2.65
C ASN A 229 11.91 -19.81 -3.77
N LEU A 230 11.07 -20.78 -3.38
CA LEU A 230 10.39 -21.67 -4.31
C LEU A 230 9.53 -20.90 -5.34
N ALA A 231 9.17 -19.63 -5.12
CA ALA A 231 8.48 -18.81 -6.12
C ALA A 231 9.39 -18.42 -7.29
N ALA A 232 10.68 -18.16 -7.05
CA ALA A 232 11.69 -18.04 -8.12
C ALA A 232 11.86 -19.36 -8.91
N PHE A 233 11.67 -20.51 -8.25
CA PHE A 233 11.72 -21.84 -8.85
C PHE A 233 10.43 -22.20 -9.62
N LEU A 234 9.26 -21.76 -9.14
CA LEU A 234 7.93 -22.10 -9.69
C LEU A 234 7.44 -21.11 -10.75
N LEU A 235 7.81 -19.83 -10.67
CA LEU A 235 7.41 -18.78 -11.62
C LEU A 235 8.40 -18.60 -12.78
N GLY A 236 9.47 -19.40 -12.80
CA GLY A 236 10.38 -19.52 -13.93
C GLY A 236 11.47 -18.44 -13.95
N ASN A 237 12.69 -18.86 -13.59
CA ASN A 237 13.91 -18.18 -14.01
C ASN A 237 13.94 -18.10 -15.56
N ARG A 238 13.87 -16.89 -16.12
CA ARG A 238 14.58 -16.58 -17.37
C ARG A 238 15.95 -15.96 -17.07
N PHE A 239 16.62 -16.45 -16.04
CA PHE A 239 18.02 -16.12 -15.77
C PHE A 239 18.89 -17.18 -16.45
N GLY A 240 19.41 -16.82 -17.61
CA GLY A 240 20.29 -17.67 -18.42
C GLY A 240 20.40 -17.21 -19.87
N GLN A 241 20.96 -16.01 -20.10
CA GLN A 241 21.95 -15.73 -21.15
C GLN A 241 22.88 -14.62 -20.66
#